data_AF-A0A7X6SCY1-F1
#
_entry.id   AF-A0A7X6SCY1-F1
#
_cell.length_a   1.000
_cell.length_b   1.000
_cell.length_c   1.000
_cell.angle_alpha   90.00
_cell.angle_beta   90.00
_cell.angle_gamma   90.00
#
_symmetry.space_group_name_H-M   'P 1'
#
loop_
_entity.id
_entity.type
_entity.pdbx_description
1 polymer ?
#
loop_
_entity_poly.entity_id
_entity_poly.type
_entity_poly.pdbx_seq_one_letter_code
_entity_poly.pdbx_strand_id
1 'polypeptide(L)'
;MKKLMTLCFVIICSTAFAQDSTFNDTIIKIDGDQIVAKILTVSEKGITFSYPDETVVNSLSKNVIKEIALSGGRKIFFNTEPIPEINGKDDWEKVKLTYDASEVEGLIKKEDIVVFAIKKNSFQPDSYLESKVIKEAKIRAATIGAPILYAIVPVASQNALEFRFLGIAYGYK
;
A
#
# COMPACT_ATOMS: atom_id res chain seq x y z
N MET A 1 -0.72 67.00 -10.87
CA MET A 1 -0.48 65.79 -11.68
C MET A 1 0.50 64.81 -11.02
N LYS A 2 1.68 65.23 -10.54
CA LYS A 2 2.66 64.34 -9.87
C LYS A 2 2.10 63.56 -8.68
N LYS A 3 1.32 64.20 -7.79
CA LYS A 3 0.69 63.54 -6.62
C LYS A 3 -0.38 62.50 -6.99
N LEU A 4 -1.07 62.68 -8.12
CA LEU A 4 -2.05 61.72 -8.62
C LEU A 4 -1.34 60.49 -9.22
N MET A 5 -0.20 60.71 -9.88
CA MET A 5 0.65 59.65 -10.43
C MET A 5 1.31 58.80 -9.32
N THR A 6 1.73 59.44 -8.21
CA THR A 6 2.25 58.71 -7.03
C THR A 6 1.17 57.85 -6.36
N LEU A 7 -0.08 58.33 -6.29
CA LEU A 7 -1.18 57.57 -5.69
C LEU A 7 -1.54 56.31 -6.50
N CYS A 8 -1.54 56.39 -7.84
CA CYS A 8 -1.76 55.22 -8.70
C CYS A 8 -0.64 54.17 -8.56
N PHE A 9 0.61 54.58 -8.35
CA PHE A 9 1.73 53.66 -8.18
C PHE A 9 1.64 52.86 -6.86
N VAL A 10 1.14 53.46 -5.78
CA VAL A 10 0.93 52.79 -4.48
C VAL A 10 -0.19 51.74 -4.53
N ILE A 11 -1.24 51.99 -5.32
CA ILE A 11 -2.37 51.05 -5.49
C ILE A 11 -1.96 49.82 -6.31
N ILE A 12 -1.07 49.98 -7.31
CA ILE A 12 -0.57 48.85 -8.12
C ILE A 12 0.41 47.97 -7.31
N CYS A 13 1.18 48.55 -6.39
CA CYS A 13 2.06 47.77 -5.51
C CYS A 13 1.33 46.97 -4.43
N SER A 14 0.09 47.32 -4.08
CA SER A 14 -0.68 46.63 -3.03
C SER A 14 -1.42 45.38 -3.54
N THR A 15 -1.55 45.19 -4.85
CA THR A 15 -2.09 43.95 -5.44
C THR A 15 -1.04 42.84 -5.62
N ALA A 16 0.22 43.09 -5.26
CA ALA A 16 1.32 42.12 -5.39
C ALA A 16 1.31 41.00 -4.32
N PHE A 17 0.39 41.05 -3.35
CA PHE A 17 0.29 40.03 -2.28
C PHE A 17 -0.73 38.92 -2.54
N ALA A 18 -1.36 38.87 -3.71
CA ALA A 18 -2.16 37.71 -4.13
C ALA A 18 -1.25 36.62 -4.72
N GLN A 19 -0.29 36.13 -3.94
CA GLN A 19 0.38 34.87 -4.23
C GLN A 19 -0.33 33.80 -3.41
N ASP A 20 -1.54 33.41 -3.83
CA ASP A 20 -2.09 32.09 -3.51
C ASP A 20 -1.21 31.06 -4.21
N SER A 21 -0.03 30.87 -3.64
CA SER A 21 0.78 29.71 -3.92
C SER A 21 0.09 28.59 -3.15
N THR A 22 -0.88 27.95 -3.81
CA THR A 22 -1.42 26.66 -3.37
C THR A 22 -0.28 25.64 -3.49
N PHE A 23 0.62 25.72 -2.52
CA PHE A 23 1.75 24.86 -2.31
C PHE A 23 1.19 23.52 -1.84
N ASN A 24 0.67 22.76 -2.80
CA ASN A 24 0.12 21.44 -2.57
C ASN A 24 1.26 20.44 -2.36
N ASP A 25 1.05 19.52 -1.44
CA ASP A 25 1.91 18.36 -1.27
C ASP A 25 1.61 17.34 -2.37
N THR A 26 2.54 16.42 -2.60
CA THR A 26 2.36 15.31 -3.55
C THR A 26 2.61 13.99 -2.83
N ILE A 27 1.59 13.14 -2.79
CA ILE A 27 1.70 11.76 -2.33
C ILE A 27 2.09 10.92 -3.54
N ILE A 28 3.21 10.22 -3.45
CA ILE A 28 3.67 9.29 -4.47
C ILE A 28 3.42 7.88 -3.93
N LYS A 29 2.51 7.16 -4.57
CA LYS A 29 2.20 5.77 -4.25
C LYS A 29 3.28 4.82 -4.78
N ILE A 30 3.30 3.59 -4.27
CA ILE A 30 4.29 2.60 -4.68
C ILE A 30 4.05 2.09 -6.10
N ASP A 31 2.78 2.12 -6.54
CA ASP A 31 2.37 1.78 -7.90
C ASP A 31 2.82 2.83 -8.96
N GLY A 32 3.30 3.99 -8.50
CA GLY A 32 3.74 5.13 -9.31
C GLY A 32 2.71 6.26 -9.43
N ASP A 33 1.48 6.04 -8.96
CA ASP A 33 0.43 7.06 -8.98
C ASP A 33 0.82 8.24 -8.09
N GLN A 34 0.40 9.43 -8.52
CA GLN A 34 0.62 10.66 -7.78
C GLN A 34 -0.71 11.29 -7.42
N ILE A 35 -0.84 11.71 -6.16
CA ILE A 35 -1.99 12.45 -5.66
C ILE A 35 -1.49 13.82 -5.21
N VAL A 36 -1.94 14.87 -5.88
CA VAL A 36 -1.77 16.25 -5.41
C VAL A 36 -2.79 16.50 -4.31
N ALA A 37 -2.31 16.86 -3.12
CA ALA A 37 -3.14 16.94 -1.93
C ALA A 37 -2.59 17.94 -0.91
N LYS A 38 -3.42 18.28 0.07
CA LYS A 38 -3.01 18.96 1.30
C LYS A 38 -2.91 17.92 2.42
N ILE A 39 -1.71 17.64 2.90
CA ILE A 39 -1.52 16.70 4.03
C ILE A 39 -2.00 17.35 5.32
N LEU A 40 -2.89 16.66 6.04
CA LEU A 40 -3.44 17.12 7.31
C LEU A 40 -2.72 16.48 8.50
N THR A 41 -2.51 15.17 8.46
CA THR A 41 -1.83 14.44 9.54
C THR A 41 -1.13 13.20 9.00
N VAL A 42 0.08 12.95 9.49
CA VAL A 42 0.82 11.70 9.27
C VAL A 42 0.82 10.93 10.59
N SER A 43 0.12 9.80 10.65
CA SER A 43 0.05 8.94 11.84
C SER A 43 1.00 7.77 11.71
N GLU A 44 0.97 6.80 12.63
CA GLU A 44 1.78 5.58 12.52
C GLU A 44 1.31 4.68 11.36
N LYS A 45 0.00 4.52 11.18
CA LYS A 45 -0.60 3.59 10.21
C LYS A 45 -0.86 4.18 8.83
N GLY A 46 -1.06 5.50 8.75
CA GLY A 46 -1.55 6.14 7.54
C GLY A 46 -1.33 7.64 7.52
N ILE A 47 -1.93 8.27 6.51
CA ILE A 47 -2.04 9.71 6.41
C ILE A 47 -3.50 10.12 6.23
N THR A 48 -3.79 11.35 6.61
CA THR A 48 -5.03 12.03 6.23
C THR A 48 -4.70 13.23 5.37
N PHE A 49 -5.53 13.48 4.36
CA PHE A 49 -5.32 14.53 3.37
C PHE A 49 -6.65 15.03 2.80
N SER A 50 -6.65 16.20 2.19
CA SER A 50 -7.75 16.67 1.36
C SER A 50 -7.24 16.97 -0.05
N TYR A 51 -8.11 16.89 -1.05
CA TYR A 51 -7.78 17.43 -2.37
C TYR A 51 -7.70 18.97 -2.31
N PRO A 52 -6.96 19.61 -3.23
CA PRO A 52 -6.95 21.06 -3.33
C PRO A 52 -8.36 21.60 -3.47
N ASP A 53 -8.66 22.70 -2.76
CA ASP A 53 -9.96 23.37 -2.75
C ASP A 53 -11.15 22.52 -2.24
N GLU A 54 -10.88 21.32 -1.73
CA GLU A 54 -11.87 20.47 -1.06
C GLU A 54 -11.69 20.47 0.46
N THR A 55 -12.81 20.38 1.18
CA THR A 55 -12.82 20.22 2.65
C THR A 55 -12.96 18.76 3.07
N VAL A 56 -13.14 17.84 2.13
CA VAL A 56 -13.34 16.41 2.42
C VAL A 56 -12.02 15.80 2.86
N VAL A 57 -12.03 15.18 4.04
CA VAL A 57 -10.87 14.47 4.59
C VAL A 57 -10.87 13.04 4.10
N ASN A 58 -9.80 12.68 3.40
CA ASN A 58 -9.51 11.34 2.92
C ASN A 58 -8.39 10.71 3.77
N SER A 59 -8.34 9.39 3.79
CA SER A 59 -7.30 8.63 4.49
C SER A 59 -6.63 7.64 3.55
N LEU A 60 -5.32 7.46 3.70
CA LEU A 60 -4.54 6.50 2.93
C LEU A 60 -3.59 5.73 3.85
N SER A 61 -3.55 4.41 3.71
CA SER A 61 -2.61 3.54 4.42
C SER A 61 -1.18 3.83 3.97
N LYS A 62 -0.21 3.75 4.90
CA LYS A 62 1.20 3.86 4.52
C LYS A 62 1.66 2.75 3.62
N ASN A 63 1.05 1.56 3.67
CA ASN A 63 1.46 0.40 2.88
C ASN A 63 1.38 0.61 1.36
N VAL A 64 0.65 1.63 0.91
CA VAL A 64 0.53 1.98 -0.52
C VAL A 64 1.29 3.26 -0.89
N ILE A 65 1.99 3.88 0.07
CA ILE A 65 2.71 5.14 -0.14
C ILE A 65 4.21 4.86 -0.22
N LYS A 66 4.86 5.36 -1.26
CA LYS A 66 6.31 5.34 -1.40
C LYS A 66 6.92 6.53 -0.67
N GLU A 67 6.52 7.73 -1.06
CA GLU A 67 6.99 8.97 -0.46
C GLU A 67 5.91 10.06 -0.48
N ILE A 68 6.07 11.06 0.37
CA ILE A 68 5.33 12.31 0.32
C ILE A 68 6.34 13.43 0.09
N ALA A 69 6.17 14.14 -1.02
CA ALA A 69 6.90 15.38 -1.30
C ALA A 69 6.05 16.54 -0.77
N LEU A 70 6.47 17.12 0.35
CA LEU A 70 5.80 18.29 0.91
C LEU A 70 6.17 19.52 0.10
N SER A 71 5.25 20.45 0.01
CA SER A 71 5.42 21.67 -0.79
C SER A 71 6.58 22.58 -0.32
N GLY A 72 6.95 22.47 0.97
CA GLY A 72 8.16 23.09 1.53
C GLY A 72 9.48 22.40 1.14
N GLY A 73 9.47 21.42 0.25
CA GLY A 73 10.66 20.70 -0.26
C GLY A 73 11.11 19.50 0.58
N ARG A 74 10.54 19.29 1.76
CA ARG A 74 10.83 18.11 2.60
C ARG A 74 10.17 16.87 2.02
N LYS A 75 10.92 15.76 1.96
CA LYS A 75 10.40 14.44 1.59
C LYS A 75 10.30 13.51 2.79
N ILE A 76 9.21 12.75 2.87
CA ILE A 76 8.99 11.71 3.88
C ILE A 76 8.84 10.37 3.14
N PHE A 77 9.64 9.37 3.51
CA PHE A 77 9.65 8.06 2.87
C PHE A 77 9.02 7.01 3.79
N PHE A 78 8.27 6.05 3.22
CA PHE A 78 7.65 4.96 3.97
C PHE A 78 8.11 3.59 3.46
N ASN A 79 7.74 3.23 2.23
CA ASN A 79 8.13 1.96 1.61
C ASN A 79 9.27 2.21 0.62
N THR A 80 10.50 2.22 1.14
CA THR A 80 11.71 2.38 0.32
C THR A 80 12.15 1.09 -0.36
N GLU A 81 11.68 -0.06 0.12
CA GLU A 81 11.96 -1.34 -0.51
C GLU A 81 11.15 -1.51 -1.81
N PRO A 82 11.79 -1.95 -2.91
CA PRO A 82 11.08 -2.23 -4.14
C PRO A 82 10.09 -3.38 -3.94
N ILE A 83 8.86 -3.22 -4.43
CA ILE A 83 7.87 -4.31 -4.47
C ILE A 83 8.47 -5.45 -5.31
N PRO A 84 8.45 -6.69 -4.82
CA PRO A 84 8.86 -7.83 -5.63
C PRO A 84 7.93 -7.97 -6.84
N GLU A 85 8.52 -7.89 -8.03
CA GLU A 85 7.81 -8.18 -9.28
C GLU A 85 7.63 -9.69 -9.41
N ILE A 86 6.36 -10.10 -9.55
CA ILE A 86 5.92 -11.50 -9.64
C ILE A 86 5.45 -11.76 -11.07
N ASN A 87 6.25 -12.50 -11.84
CA ASN A 87 5.98 -12.75 -13.26
C ASN A 87 5.18 -14.03 -13.49
N GLY A 88 5.03 -14.87 -12.46
CA GLY A 88 4.25 -16.10 -12.54
C GLY A 88 4.61 -17.08 -11.42
N LYS A 89 4.12 -18.32 -11.56
CA LYS A 89 4.23 -19.38 -10.53
C LYS A 89 5.65 -19.65 -10.03
N ASP A 90 6.67 -19.46 -10.85
CA ASP A 90 8.07 -19.77 -10.50
C ASP A 90 8.65 -18.74 -9.50
N ASP A 91 8.03 -17.55 -9.42
CA ASP A 91 8.37 -16.48 -8.48
C ASP A 91 7.71 -16.66 -7.09
N TRP A 92 7.15 -17.83 -6.77
CA TRP A 92 6.43 -18.07 -5.51
C TRP A 92 7.24 -17.80 -4.24
N GLU A 93 8.57 -17.91 -4.30
CA GLU A 93 9.45 -17.60 -3.15
C GLU A 93 9.47 -16.11 -2.81
N LYS A 94 9.26 -15.24 -3.80
CA LYS A 94 9.16 -13.79 -3.63
C LYS A 94 7.85 -13.36 -2.97
N VAL A 95 6.84 -14.25 -2.89
CA VAL A 95 5.56 -13.97 -2.23
C VAL A 95 5.77 -13.93 -0.71
N LYS A 96 5.51 -12.76 -0.12
CA LYS A 96 5.52 -12.56 1.34
C LYS A 96 4.27 -13.18 1.94
N LEU A 97 4.45 -14.14 2.85
CA LEU A 97 3.37 -14.65 3.69
C LEU A 97 3.31 -13.80 4.96
N THR A 98 2.14 -13.27 5.27
CA THR A 98 1.91 -12.49 6.49
C THR A 98 0.67 -12.98 7.25
N TYR A 99 0.71 -12.78 8.56
CA TYR A 99 -0.38 -13.06 9.50
C TYR A 99 -0.93 -11.78 10.12
N ASP A 100 -0.30 -10.63 9.84
CA ASP A 100 -0.73 -9.34 10.34
C ASP A 100 -1.61 -8.66 9.31
N ALA A 101 -2.85 -8.38 9.70
CA ALA A 101 -3.81 -7.66 8.86
C ALA A 101 -3.36 -6.22 8.56
N SER A 102 -2.52 -5.63 9.43
CA SER A 102 -2.00 -4.27 9.25
C SER A 102 -1.12 -4.15 8.01
N GLU A 103 -0.44 -5.22 7.59
CA GLU A 103 0.44 -5.21 6.40
C GLU A 103 -0.30 -5.25 5.07
N VAL A 104 -1.60 -5.59 5.09
CA VAL A 104 -2.45 -5.62 3.89
C VAL A 104 -3.47 -4.49 3.82
N GLU A 105 -3.45 -3.60 4.81
CA GLU A 105 -4.35 -2.44 4.84
C GLU A 105 -4.11 -1.52 3.64
N GLY A 106 -5.17 -1.23 2.89
CA GLY A 106 -5.12 -0.39 1.69
C GLY A 106 -4.66 -1.11 0.42
N LEU A 107 -4.19 -2.37 0.50
CA LEU A 107 -3.84 -3.16 -0.68
C LEU A 107 -5.09 -3.65 -1.41
N ILE A 108 -4.94 -3.97 -2.69
CA ILE A 108 -6.01 -4.46 -3.55
C ILE A 108 -6.11 -5.98 -3.40
N LYS A 109 -7.28 -6.46 -2.96
CA LYS A 109 -7.59 -7.89 -2.94
C LYS A 109 -7.62 -8.43 -4.37
N LYS A 110 -6.85 -9.49 -4.64
CA LYS A 110 -6.83 -10.20 -5.92
C LYS A 110 -7.71 -11.43 -5.90
N GLU A 111 -7.49 -12.34 -4.96
CA GLU A 111 -8.21 -13.62 -4.89
C GLU A 111 -8.19 -14.22 -3.48
N ASP A 112 -9.20 -15.02 -3.15
CA ASP A 112 -9.20 -15.87 -1.96
C ASP A 112 -8.48 -17.19 -2.27
N ILE A 113 -7.48 -17.54 -1.46
CA ILE A 113 -6.64 -18.73 -1.65
C ILE A 113 -7.01 -19.79 -0.63
N VAL A 114 -7.50 -20.93 -1.13
CA VAL A 114 -7.80 -22.12 -0.33
C VAL A 114 -6.99 -23.30 -0.83
N VAL A 115 -6.20 -23.90 0.05
CA VAL A 115 -5.36 -25.05 -0.27
C VAL A 115 -5.52 -26.11 0.82
N PHE A 116 -5.55 -27.38 0.42
CA PHE A 116 -5.53 -28.50 1.36
C PHE A 116 -4.58 -29.61 0.89
N ALA A 117 -4.07 -30.39 1.85
CA ALA A 117 -3.31 -31.60 1.61
C ALA A 117 -3.74 -32.70 2.57
N ILE A 118 -3.82 -33.93 2.08
CA ILE A 118 -4.19 -35.11 2.87
C ILE A 118 -2.93 -35.93 3.19
N LYS A 119 -2.77 -36.30 4.45
CA LYS A 119 -1.74 -37.21 4.95
C LYS A 119 -2.01 -38.61 4.40
N LYS A 120 -1.09 -39.13 3.60
CA LYS A 120 -1.27 -40.43 2.91
C LYS A 120 -0.79 -41.61 3.76
N ASN A 121 0.16 -41.38 4.65
CA ASN A 121 0.68 -42.40 5.57
C ASN A 121 1.18 -41.76 6.87
N SER A 122 1.33 -42.57 7.92
CA SER A 122 1.77 -42.13 9.26
C SER A 122 3.22 -41.66 9.32
N PHE A 123 4.06 -42.07 8.37
CA PHE A 123 5.48 -41.73 8.31
C PHE A 123 5.74 -40.30 7.81
N GLN A 124 4.77 -39.67 7.14
CA GLN A 124 4.91 -38.28 6.71
C GLN A 124 4.89 -37.33 7.92
N PRO A 125 5.94 -36.52 8.13
CA PRO A 125 5.92 -35.48 9.15
C PRO A 125 4.87 -34.43 8.82
N ASP A 126 4.19 -33.90 9.84
CA ASP A 126 3.18 -32.86 9.66
C ASP A 126 3.78 -31.57 9.08
N SER A 127 5.02 -31.23 9.47
CA SER A 127 5.78 -30.10 8.91
C SER A 127 6.01 -30.21 7.40
N TYR A 128 6.14 -31.42 6.86
CA TYR A 128 6.23 -31.63 5.41
C TYR A 128 4.90 -31.29 4.72
N LEU A 129 3.77 -31.64 5.32
CA LEU A 129 2.46 -31.31 4.77
C LEU A 129 2.16 -29.81 4.90
N GLU A 130 2.51 -29.19 6.03
CA GLU A 130 2.38 -27.75 6.22
C GLU A 130 3.19 -26.96 5.18
N SER A 131 4.47 -27.29 5.01
CA SER A 131 5.32 -26.63 4.00
C SER A 131 4.80 -26.85 2.58
N LYS A 132 4.26 -28.03 2.26
CA LYS A 132 3.63 -28.31 0.97
C LYS A 132 2.39 -27.44 0.74
N VAL A 133 1.52 -27.30 1.74
CA VAL A 133 0.31 -26.47 1.67
C VAL A 133 0.68 -24.99 1.51
N ILE A 134 1.65 -24.49 2.28
CA ILE A 134 2.12 -23.10 2.19
C ILE A 134 2.74 -22.84 0.81
N LYS A 135 3.59 -23.75 0.33
CA LYS A 135 4.21 -23.62 -1.00
C LYS A 135 3.15 -23.54 -2.09
N GLU A 136 2.17 -24.44 -2.08
CA GLU A 136 1.07 -24.42 -3.06
C GLU A 136 0.24 -23.13 -2.97
N ALA A 137 -0.03 -22.62 -1.76
CA ALA A 137 -0.73 -21.35 -1.57
C ALA A 137 0.06 -20.17 -2.14
N LYS A 138 1.39 -20.12 -1.93
CA LYS A 138 2.27 -19.12 -2.52
C LYS A 138 2.35 -19.24 -4.04
N ILE A 139 2.36 -20.46 -4.59
CA ILE A 139 2.34 -20.69 -6.05
C ILE A 139 1.05 -20.10 -6.66
N ARG A 140 -0.10 -20.29 -6.01
CA ARG A 140 -1.36 -19.71 -6.49
C ARG A 140 -1.36 -18.19 -6.43
N ALA A 141 -0.92 -17.61 -5.32
CA ALA A 141 -0.72 -16.16 -5.22
C ALA A 141 0.24 -15.64 -6.30
N ALA A 142 1.33 -16.35 -6.57
CA ALA A 142 2.29 -15.96 -7.59
C ALA A 142 1.73 -16.05 -9.02
N THR A 143 0.86 -17.04 -9.27
CA THR A 143 0.22 -17.23 -10.58
C THR A 143 -0.66 -16.04 -10.98
N ILE A 144 -1.24 -15.35 -9.99
CA ILE A 144 -2.07 -14.16 -10.20
C ILE A 144 -1.29 -12.85 -10.00
N GLY A 145 0.05 -12.92 -9.90
CA GLY A 145 0.90 -11.74 -9.74
C GLY A 145 0.76 -11.05 -8.37
N ALA A 146 0.30 -11.77 -7.33
CA ALA A 146 0.13 -11.21 -6.00
C ALA A 146 1.43 -11.35 -5.17
N PRO A 147 2.10 -10.26 -4.80
CA PRO A 147 3.32 -10.30 -3.99
C PRO A 147 3.07 -10.61 -2.50
N ILE A 148 1.85 -10.43 -2.00
CA ILE A 148 1.52 -10.65 -0.59
C ILE A 148 0.39 -11.65 -0.45
N LEU A 149 0.59 -12.63 0.44
CA LEU A 149 -0.40 -13.61 0.86
C LEU A 149 -0.68 -13.41 2.35
N TYR A 150 -1.91 -13.00 2.68
CA TYR A 150 -2.37 -12.87 4.05
C TYR A 150 -3.09 -14.15 4.49
N ALA A 151 -2.63 -14.76 5.58
CA ALA A 151 -3.27 -15.93 6.17
C ALA A 151 -4.43 -15.51 7.09
N ILE A 152 -5.66 -15.88 6.72
CA ILE A 152 -6.82 -15.75 7.61
C ILE A 152 -6.77 -16.87 8.66
N VAL A 153 -6.51 -18.09 8.19
CA VAL A 153 -6.33 -19.27 9.04
C VAL A 153 -4.97 -19.85 8.68
N PRO A 154 -4.03 -19.91 9.64
CA PRO A 154 -2.74 -20.58 9.41
C PRO A 154 -2.97 -22.06 9.09
N VAL A 155 -1.95 -22.73 8.56
CA VAL A 155 -2.10 -24.16 8.28
C VAL A 155 -2.44 -24.90 9.56
N ALA A 156 -3.60 -25.55 9.57
CA ALA A 156 -4.05 -26.35 10.69
C ALA A 156 -4.40 -27.76 10.22
N SER A 157 -4.04 -28.74 11.04
CA SER A 157 -4.46 -30.13 10.85
C SER A 157 -5.89 -30.31 11.33
N GLN A 158 -6.78 -30.76 10.45
CA GLN A 158 -8.12 -31.22 10.74
C GLN A 158 -8.10 -32.75 10.83
N ASN A 159 -8.60 -33.27 11.97
CA ASN A 159 -8.69 -34.70 12.25
C ASN A 159 -7.35 -35.46 12.07
N ALA A 160 -6.21 -34.79 12.26
CA ALA A 160 -4.86 -35.34 12.07
C ALA A 160 -4.52 -35.85 10.64
N LEU A 161 -5.39 -35.60 9.65
CA LEU A 161 -5.28 -36.15 8.30
C LEU A 161 -5.33 -35.09 7.21
N GLU A 162 -6.03 -33.98 7.41
CA GLU A 162 -6.16 -32.92 6.41
C GLU A 162 -5.46 -31.64 6.90
N PHE A 163 -4.57 -31.07 6.11
CA PHE A 163 -3.91 -29.81 6.40
C PHE A 163 -4.51 -28.76 5.48
N ARG A 164 -5.08 -27.69 6.05
CA ARG A 164 -5.76 -26.65 5.28
C ARG A 164 -5.18 -25.27 5.53
N PHE A 165 -5.05 -24.50 4.47
CA PHE A 165 -4.72 -23.07 4.50
C PHE A 165 -5.88 -22.27 3.91
N LEU A 166 -6.21 -21.15 4.57
CA LEU A 166 -7.14 -20.15 4.07
C LEU A 166 -6.47 -18.77 4.16
N GLY A 167 -6.37 -18.10 3.03
CA GLY A 167 -5.80 -16.76 2.97
C GLY A 167 -6.37 -15.93 1.82
N ILE A 168 -5.88 -14.70 1.72
CA ILE A 168 -6.22 -13.75 0.66
C ILE A 168 -4.92 -13.27 0.02
N ALA A 169 -4.88 -13.28 -1.30
CA ALA A 169 -3.79 -12.74 -2.08
C ALA A 169 -4.04 -11.25 -2.39
N TYR A 170 -3.03 -10.41 -2.16
CA TYR A 170 -3.09 -8.96 -2.30
C TYR A 170 -2.03 -8.45 -3.30
N GLY A 171 -2.37 -7.35 -3.96
CA GLY A 171 -1.48 -6.60 -4.85
C GLY A 171 -1.54 -5.09 -4.62
N TYR A 172 -0.61 -4.38 -5.25
CA TYR A 172 -0.51 -2.91 -5.18
C TYR A 172 -1.23 -2.20 -6.34
N LYS A 173 -1.57 -2.96 -7.39
CA LYS A 173 -2.37 -2.59 -8.58
C LYS A 173 -3.37 -3.70 -8.81
#